data_AF-A0A9X1VNH9-F1
#
_entry.id   AF-A0A9X1VNH9-F1
#
_cell.length_a   1.000
_cell.length_b   1.000
_cell.length_c   1.000
_cell.angle_alpha   90.00
_cell.angle_beta   90.00
_cell.angle_gamma   90.00
#
_symmetry.space_group_name_H-M   'P 1'
#
loop_
_entity.id
_entity.type
_entity.pdbx_description
1 polymer ?
#
loop_
_entity_poly.entity_id
_entity_poly.type
_entity_poly.pdbx_seq_one_letter_code
_entity_poly.pdbx_strand_id
1 'polypeptide(L)'
;MNRVLTFTVAISLGLFLNKNPKLLKEWNVLEIAITSIPLLIYSFFFFVKKLDNNKDKKYIYFNSGFFIYTLCSTLIFSLGNIGTRTLKLYVWNMNSFLYLLFQILIFVEWYKNFRPPLNLTFKNKPRTNR
;
A
#
# COMPACT_ATOMS: atom_id res chain seq x y z
N MET A 1 -11.95 -11.51 -10.00
CA MET A 1 -10.61 -11.57 -10.63
C MET A 1 -10.02 -12.93 -10.35
N ASN A 2 -9.80 -13.75 -11.38
CA ASN A 2 -9.34 -15.12 -11.20
C ASN A 2 -7.93 -15.10 -10.60
N ARG A 3 -7.69 -15.73 -9.44
CA ARG A 3 -6.37 -15.76 -8.78
C ARG A 3 -5.28 -16.28 -9.73
N VAL A 4 -5.65 -17.21 -10.60
CA VAL A 4 -4.79 -17.74 -11.66
C VAL A 4 -4.33 -16.64 -12.60
N LEU A 5 -5.24 -15.77 -13.04
CA LEU A 5 -4.96 -14.68 -13.98
C LEU A 5 -3.95 -13.67 -13.42
N THR A 6 -4.04 -13.36 -12.11
CA THR A 6 -3.06 -12.50 -11.44
C THR A 6 -1.67 -13.13 -11.35
N PHE A 7 -1.57 -14.44 -11.07
CA PHE A 7 -0.28 -15.13 -11.04
C PHE A 7 0.32 -15.26 -12.44
N THR A 8 -0.49 -15.54 -13.46
CA THR A 8 -0.03 -15.65 -14.85
C THR A 8 0.55 -14.33 -15.34
N VAL A 9 -0.10 -13.20 -15.06
CA VAL A 9 0.41 -11.87 -15.42
C VAL A 9 1.74 -11.59 -14.71
N ALA A 10 1.84 -11.87 -13.40
CA ALA A 10 3.08 -11.67 -12.64
C ALA A 10 4.26 -12.52 -13.16
N ILE A 11 4.01 -13.80 -13.48
CA ILE A 11 5.04 -14.72 -14.01
C ILE A 11 5.49 -14.27 -15.40
N SER A 12 4.56 -13.85 -16.27
CA SER A 12 4.90 -13.35 -17.61
C SER A 12 5.77 -12.09 -17.56
N LEU A 13 5.50 -11.19 -16.61
CA LEU A 13 6.28 -9.97 -16.40
C LEU A 13 7.70 -10.31 -15.92
N GLY A 14 7.83 -11.23 -14.95
CA GLY A 14 9.12 -11.69 -14.44
C GLY A 14 10.01 -12.33 -15.51
N LEU A 15 9.42 -13.15 -16.39
CA LEU A 15 10.13 -13.75 -17.52
C LEU A 15 10.57 -12.72 -18.56
N PHE A 16 9.76 -11.68 -18.81
CA PHE A 16 10.09 -10.58 -19.72
C PHE A 16 11.29 -9.76 -19.22
N LEU A 17 11.34 -9.48 -17.92
CA LEU A 17 12.44 -8.73 -17.29
C LEU A 17 13.74 -9.54 -17.29
N ASN A 18 13.67 -10.85 -17.07
CA ASN A 18 14.84 -11.72 -17.08
C ASN A 18 15.50 -11.80 -18.48
N LYS A 19 14.71 -11.65 -19.55
CA LYS A 19 15.23 -11.58 -20.93
C LYS A 19 15.87 -10.22 -21.28
N ASN A 20 15.51 -9.15 -20.57
CA ASN A 20 15.98 -7.79 -20.84
C ASN A 20 16.60 -7.13 -19.60
N PRO A 21 17.72 -7.66 -19.06
CA PRO A 21 18.32 -7.17 -17.82
C PRO A 21 18.85 -5.73 -17.91
N LYS A 22 19.03 -5.19 -19.12
CA LYS A 22 19.42 -3.80 -19.35
C LYS A 22 18.32 -2.81 -18.93
N LEU A 23 17.04 -3.20 -19.06
CA LEU A 23 15.89 -2.37 -18.66
C LEU A 23 15.83 -2.15 -17.14
N LEU A 24 16.34 -3.10 -16.35
CA LEU A 24 16.44 -2.98 -14.89
C LEU A 24 17.49 -1.96 -14.44
N LYS A 25 18.50 -1.70 -15.29
CA LYS A 25 19.63 -0.83 -14.98
C LYS A 25 19.39 0.62 -15.43
N GLU A 26 18.48 0.81 -16.38
CA GLU A 26 18.04 2.12 -16.83
C GLU A 26 16.78 2.57 -16.07
N TRP A 27 16.61 3.89 -15.90
CA TRP A 27 15.49 4.46 -15.16
C TRP A 27 14.20 4.39 -16.00
N ASN A 28 13.62 3.19 -16.12
CA ASN A 28 12.47 2.98 -16.98
C ASN A 28 11.15 3.29 -16.26
N VAL A 29 10.68 4.53 -16.41
CA VAL A 29 9.39 4.99 -15.84
C VAL A 29 8.21 4.16 -16.34
N LEU A 30 8.26 3.67 -17.58
CA LEU A 30 7.17 2.90 -18.16
C LEU A 30 6.94 1.58 -17.40
N GLU A 31 8.00 0.94 -16.92
CA GLU A 31 7.89 -0.29 -16.14
C GLU A 31 7.23 -0.06 -14.78
N ILE A 32 7.63 1.01 -14.10
CA ILE A 32 7.04 1.44 -12.82
C ILE A 32 5.56 1.77 -13.02
N ALA A 33 5.22 2.47 -14.11
CA ALA A 33 3.84 2.80 -14.43
C ALA A 33 3.01 1.55 -14.74
N ILE A 34 3.50 0.64 -15.59
CA ILE A 34 2.78 -0.59 -15.98
C ILE A 34 2.50 -1.49 -14.78
N THR A 35 3.42 -1.57 -13.82
CA THR A 35 3.24 -2.37 -12.60
C THR A 35 2.34 -1.70 -11.58
N SER A 36 2.37 -0.37 -11.50
CA SER A 36 1.64 0.40 -10.49
C SER A 36 0.20 0.75 -10.89
N ILE A 37 -0.09 0.96 -12.19
CA ILE A 37 -1.43 1.28 -12.68
C ILE A 37 -2.47 0.19 -12.33
N PRO A 38 -2.21 -1.12 -12.55
CA PRO A 38 -3.14 -2.17 -12.13
C PRO A 38 -3.39 -2.19 -10.62
N LEU A 39 -2.35 -1.94 -9.81
CA LEU A 39 -2.46 -1.85 -8.35
C LEU A 39 -3.34 -0.65 -7.94
N LEU A 40 -3.17 0.50 -8.60
CA LEU A 40 -3.98 1.68 -8.36
C LEU A 40 -5.45 1.47 -8.71
N ILE A 41 -5.73 0.89 -9.89
CA ILE A 41 -7.11 0.57 -10.31
C ILE A 41 -7.75 -0.40 -9.32
N TYR A 42 -7.02 -1.44 -8.91
CA TYR A 42 -7.53 -2.42 -7.95
C TYR A 42 -7.81 -1.79 -6.59
N SER A 43 -6.86 -1.00 -6.07
CA SER A 43 -6.98 -0.32 -4.79
C SER A 43 -8.14 0.69 -4.81
N PHE A 44 -8.35 1.39 -5.92
CA PHE A 44 -9.47 2.31 -6.09
C PHE A 44 -10.81 1.56 -6.13
N PHE A 45 -10.90 0.47 -6.89
CA PHE A 45 -12.12 -0.35 -6.93
C PHE A 45 -12.46 -0.94 -5.56
N PHE A 46 -11.45 -1.42 -4.82
CA PHE A 46 -11.65 -1.89 -3.45
C PHE A 46 -12.11 -0.75 -2.52
N PHE A 47 -11.56 0.45 -2.67
CA PHE A 47 -11.96 1.62 -1.91
C PHE A 47 -13.44 1.97 -2.15
N VAL A 48 -13.87 2.09 -3.41
CA VAL A 48 -15.26 2.37 -3.77
C VAL A 48 -16.20 1.30 -3.23
N LYS A 49 -15.86 0.02 -3.44
CA LYS A 49 -16.69 -1.10 -2.95
C LYS A 49 -16.84 -1.11 -1.43
N LYS A 50 -15.82 -0.67 -0.69
CA LYS A 50 -15.86 -0.53 0.77
C LYS A 50 -16.61 0.72 1.24
N LEU A 51 -16.61 1.80 0.45
CA LEU A 51 -17.39 2.99 0.72
C LEU A 51 -18.89 2.70 0.60
N ASP A 52 -19.29 1.95 -0.43
CA ASP A 52 -20.68 1.52 -0.63
C ASP A 52 -21.15 0.51 0.43
N ASN A 53 -20.26 -0.41 0.84
CA ASN A 53 -20.57 -1.42 1.85
C ASN A 53 -20.23 -0.93 3.27
N ASN A 54 -21.13 -0.13 3.85
CA ASN A 54 -20.97 0.52 5.16
C ASN A 54 -20.84 -0.44 6.38
N LYS A 55 -21.02 -1.76 6.19
CA LYS A 55 -21.08 -2.76 7.27
C LYS A 55 -19.72 -3.17 7.83
N ASP A 56 -18.65 -3.10 7.03
CA ASP A 56 -17.30 -3.53 7.45
C ASP A 56 -16.22 -2.59 6.95
N LYS A 57 -15.87 -1.58 7.76
CA LYS A 57 -14.80 -0.61 7.45
C LYS A 57 -13.38 -1.13 7.69
N LYS A 58 -13.23 -2.44 7.92
CA LYS A 58 -11.94 -3.09 8.18
C LYS A 58 -11.01 -2.91 6.97
N TYR A 59 -9.77 -2.49 7.24
CA TYR A 59 -8.70 -2.25 6.27
C TYR A 59 -8.90 -1.04 5.34
N ILE A 60 -9.84 -0.14 5.65
CA ILE A 60 -10.06 1.06 4.82
C ILE A 60 -8.89 2.05 4.91
N TYR A 61 -8.27 2.22 6.08
CA TYR A 61 -7.11 3.12 6.24
C TYR A 61 -5.86 2.50 5.63
N PHE A 62 -5.74 1.18 5.70
CA PHE A 62 -4.69 0.46 4.97
C PHE A 62 -4.82 0.66 3.46
N ASN A 63 -5.99 0.39 2.88
CA ASN A 63 -6.20 0.50 1.43
C ASN A 63 -6.10 1.95 0.93
N SER A 64 -6.59 2.93 1.70
CA SER A 64 -6.44 4.35 1.34
C SER A 64 -4.98 4.80 1.42
N GLY A 65 -4.26 4.38 2.47
CA GLY A 65 -2.83 4.64 2.58
C GLY A 65 -2.02 4.02 1.45
N PHE A 66 -2.33 2.78 1.09
CA PHE A 66 -1.70 2.07 -0.03
C PHE A 66 -1.96 2.78 -1.35
N PHE A 67 -3.20 3.22 -1.59
CA PHE A 67 -3.58 3.98 -2.78
C PHE A 67 -2.80 5.30 -2.89
N ILE A 68 -2.82 6.12 -1.83
CA ILE A 68 -2.17 7.43 -1.82
C ILE A 68 -0.65 7.28 -1.99
N TYR A 69 -0.03 6.35 -1.27
CA TYR A 69 1.40 6.06 -1.39
C TYR A 69 1.77 5.68 -2.83
N THR A 70 1.08 4.68 -3.39
CA THR A 70 1.38 4.17 -4.73
C THR A 70 1.16 5.24 -5.79
N LEU A 71 0.11 6.06 -5.66
CA LEU A 71 -0.23 7.11 -6.61
C LEU A 71 0.86 8.20 -6.59
N CYS A 72 1.10 8.79 -5.42
CA CYS A 72 2.09 9.86 -5.28
C CYS A 72 3.52 9.37 -5.61
N SER A 73 3.89 8.15 -5.21
CA SER A 73 5.18 7.56 -5.56
C SER A 73 5.34 7.45 -7.09
N THR A 74 4.34 6.92 -7.79
CA THR A 74 4.39 6.78 -9.26
C THR A 74 4.49 8.14 -9.97
N LEU A 75 3.76 9.16 -9.49
CA LEU A 75 3.85 10.53 -10.02
C LEU A 75 5.24 11.13 -9.81
N ILE A 76 5.80 11.00 -8.59
CA ILE A 76 7.12 11.53 -8.26
C ILE A 76 8.20 10.83 -9.08
N PHE A 77 8.12 9.51 -9.28
CA PHE A 77 9.03 8.76 -10.14
C PHE A 77 8.96 9.19 -11.61
N SER A 78 7.75 9.51 -12.09
CA SER A 78 7.56 10.06 -13.44
C SER A 78 8.20 11.44 -13.57
N LEU A 79 8.09 12.28 -12.54
CA LEU A 79 8.72 13.60 -12.50
C LEU A 79 10.25 13.53 -12.42
N GLY A 80 10.78 12.57 -11.66
CA GLY A 80 12.22 12.36 -11.47
C GLY A 80 12.98 11.93 -12.72
N ASN A 81 12.28 11.40 -13.72
CA ASN A 81 12.87 11.02 -15.01
C ASN A 81 13.18 12.21 -15.91
N ILE A 82 12.41 13.29 -15.79
CA ILE A 82 12.56 14.50 -16.60
C ILE A 82 13.60 15.45 -15.98
N GLY A 83 13.93 15.26 -14.70
CA GLY A 83 14.73 16.20 -13.91
C GLY A 83 16.23 15.93 -13.84
N THR A 84 16.97 17.00 -13.51
CA THR A 84 18.41 17.01 -13.19
C THR A 84 18.73 16.14 -11.97
N ARG A 85 20.01 15.80 -11.74
CA ARG A 85 20.50 15.00 -10.60
C ARG A 85 19.96 15.45 -9.23
N THR A 86 19.77 16.74 -9.02
CA THR A 86 19.19 17.33 -7.81
C THR A 86 17.72 16.93 -7.61
N LEU A 87 16.95 16.88 -8.71
CA LEU A 87 15.54 16.50 -8.70
C LEU A 87 15.38 15.01 -8.37
N LYS A 88 16.32 14.17 -8.82
CA LYS A 88 16.36 12.75 -8.41
C LYS A 88 16.54 12.58 -6.91
N LEU A 89 17.45 13.34 -6.28
CA LEU A 89 17.62 13.31 -4.82
C LEU A 89 16.34 13.75 -4.09
N TYR A 90 15.68 14.78 -4.59
CA TYR A 90 14.40 15.23 -4.03
C TYR A 90 13.31 14.16 -4.16
N VAL A 91 13.23 13.49 -5.30
CA VAL A 91 12.32 12.35 -5.55
C VAL A 91 12.55 11.23 -4.55
N TRP A 92 13.79 10.87 -4.27
CA TRP A 92 14.13 9.86 -3.26
C TRP A 92 13.70 10.28 -1.85
N ASN A 93 13.94 11.53 -1.46
CA ASN A 93 13.51 12.04 -0.15
C ASN A 93 12.00 12.06 0.00
N MET A 94 11.27 12.56 -1.02
CA MET A 94 9.82 12.58 -1.00
C MET A 94 9.24 11.18 -0.95
N ASN A 95 9.77 10.25 -1.75
CA ASN A 95 9.33 8.85 -1.72
C ASN A 95 9.55 8.21 -0.33
N SER A 96 10.67 8.52 0.34
CA SER A 96 10.96 8.05 1.70
C SER A 96 9.97 8.62 2.72
N PHE A 97 9.62 9.90 2.61
CA PHE A 97 8.61 10.54 3.45
C PHE A 97 7.22 9.91 3.26
N LEU A 98 6.83 9.68 2.01
CA LEU A 98 5.59 8.99 1.66
C LEU A 98 5.54 7.56 2.21
N TYR A 99 6.66 6.85 2.15
CA TYR A 99 6.78 5.51 2.74
C TYR A 99 6.59 5.55 4.27
N LEU A 100 7.18 6.53 4.94
CA LEU A 100 6.98 6.72 6.38
C LEU A 100 5.50 6.97 6.73
N LEU A 101 4.82 7.83 5.96
CA LEU A 101 3.39 8.09 6.15
C LEU A 101 2.56 6.82 5.97
N PHE A 102 2.88 6.02 4.96
CA PHE A 102 2.22 4.73 4.73
C PHE A 102 2.42 3.76 5.90
N GLN A 103 3.64 3.70 6.45
CA GLN A 103 3.95 2.86 7.62
C GLN A 103 3.12 3.26 8.85
N ILE A 104 2.90 4.56 9.06
CA ILE A 104 2.04 5.06 10.15
C ILE A 104 0.58 4.61 9.94
N LEU A 105 0.06 4.68 8.71
CA LEU A 105 -1.30 4.23 8.39
C LEU A 105 -1.48 2.71 8.64
N ILE A 106 -0.48 1.90 8.27
CA ILE A 106 -0.47 0.46 8.59
C ILE A 106 -0.51 0.26 10.10
N PHE A 107 0.31 0.99 10.85
CA PHE A 107 0.37 0.87 12.31
C PHE A 107 -0.97 1.25 12.97
N VAL A 108 -1.61 2.32 12.51
CA VAL A 108 -2.93 2.76 13.01
C VAL A 108 -4.00 1.69 12.76
N GLU A 109 -4.05 1.14 11.55
CA GLU A 109 -5.02 0.09 11.20
C GLU A 109 -4.77 -1.19 12.03
N TRP A 110 -3.50 -1.58 12.18
CA TRP A 110 -3.12 -2.73 12.99
C TRP A 110 -3.54 -2.55 14.45
N TYR A 111 -3.23 -1.40 15.03
CA TYR A 111 -3.59 -1.07 16.41
C TYR A 111 -5.11 -1.08 16.64
N LYS A 112 -5.90 -0.58 15.69
CA LYS A 112 -7.37 -0.59 15.79
C LYS A 112 -7.97 -2.00 15.66
N ASN A 113 -7.43 -2.86 14.80
CA ASN A 113 -8.04 -4.15 14.49
C ASN A 113 -7.54 -5.31 15.34
N PHE A 114 -6.33 -5.23 15.90
CA PHE A 114 -5.69 -6.36 16.58
C PHE A 114 -5.47 -6.14 18.08
N ARG A 115 -5.81 -4.96 18.64
CA ARG A 115 -5.72 -4.75 20.08
C ARG A 115 -6.94 -5.39 20.77
N PRO A 116 -6.75 -6.31 21.73
CA PRO A 116 -7.88 -6.87 22.49
C PRO A 116 -8.64 -5.74 23.20
N PRO A 117 -9.98 -5.83 23.29
CA PRO A 117 -10.74 -4.89 24.11
C PRO A 117 -10.20 -4.95 25.53
N LEU A 118 -9.95 -3.79 26.12
CA LEU A 118 -9.55 -3.69 27.52
C LEU A 118 -10.75 -4.12 28.37
N ASN A 119 -10.89 -5.43 28.61
CA ASN A 119 -11.86 -5.97 29.56
C ASN A 119 -11.40 -5.58 30.96
N LEU A 120 -11.72 -4.35 31.38
CA LEU A 120 -11.78 -3.96 32.78
C LEU A 120 -12.99 -4.66 33.41
N THR A 121 -12.96 -6.00 33.45
CA THR A 121 -13.81 -6.74 34.35
C THR A 121 -13.29 -6.42 35.74
N PHE A 122 -13.84 -5.36 36.36
CA PHE A 122 -13.78 -5.21 37.80
C PHE A 122 -14.36 -6.49 38.36
N LYS A 123 -13.48 -7.40 38.77
CA LYS A 123 -13.81 -8.63 39.46
C LYS A 123 -14.45 -8.17 40.77
N ASN A 124 -15.76 -8.00 40.77
CA ASN A 124 -16.57 -7.87 41.96
C ASN A 124 -16.33 -9.15 42.75
N LYS A 125 -15.30 -9.13 43.61
CA LYS A 125 -15.02 -10.18 44.57
C LYS A 125 -16.19 -10.11 45.55
N PRO A 126 -17.10 -11.10 45.61
CA PRO A 126 -18.08 -11.10 46.67
C PRO A 126 -17.31 -11.13 47.99
N ARG A 127 -17.54 -10.13 48.84
CA ARG A 127 -17.14 -10.21 50.25
C ARG A 127 -17.91 -11.40 50.82
N THR A 128 -17.22 -12.52 50.96
CA THR A 128 -17.72 -13.65 51.74
C THR A 128 -17.83 -13.16 53.18
N ASN A 129 -19.06 -12.96 53.66
CA ASN A 129 -19.32 -12.76 55.08
C ASN A 129 -18.89 -14.03 55.81
N ARG A 130 -17.81 -13.93 56.59
CA ARG A 130 -17.52 -14.79 57.73
C ARG A 130 -17.59 -13.93 58.98
#